data_AF-A0A2T2UG76-F1
#
_entry.id   AF-A0A2T2UG76-F1
#
_cell.length_a   1.000
_cell.length_b   1.000
_cell.length_c   1.000
_cell.angle_alpha   90.00
_cell.angle_beta   90.00
_cell.angle_gamma   90.00
#
_symmetry.space_group_name_H-M   'P 1'
#
loop_
_entity.id
_entity.type
_entity.pdbx_description
1 polymer ?
#
loop_
_entity_poly.entity_id
_entity_poly.type
_entity_poly.pdbx_seq_one_letter_code
_entity_poly.pdbx_strand_id
1 'polypeptide(L)' 'MPRAKNAVATRKRRKKILNHAKGYWGARSRLYRTAKNAVE' A
#
# COMPACT_ATOMS: atom_id res chain seq x y z
N MET A 1 22.55 -19.54 -9.42
CA MET A 1 22.41 -18.64 -8.24
C MET A 1 20.94 -18.25 -8.08
N PRO A 2 20.26 -18.56 -6.95
CA PRO A 2 18.86 -18.23 -6.77
C PRO A 2 18.66 -16.70 -6.67
N ARG A 3 17.64 -16.16 -7.35
CA ARG A 3 17.28 -14.73 -7.27
C ARG A 3 16.13 -14.55 -6.27
N ALA A 4 16.37 -13.83 -5.18
CA ALA A 4 15.32 -13.49 -4.22
C ALA A 4 14.25 -12.61 -4.89
N LYS A 5 12.97 -12.93 -4.68
CA LYS A 5 11.81 -12.18 -5.20
C LYS A 5 10.98 -11.62 -4.04
N ASN A 6 10.75 -10.31 -4.03
CA ASN A 6 10.08 -9.60 -2.92
C ASN A 6 8.62 -9.20 -3.21
N ALA A 7 7.94 -9.90 -4.12
CA ALA A 7 6.59 -9.54 -4.56
C ALA A 7 5.57 -9.62 -3.40
N VAL A 8 5.60 -10.71 -2.62
CA VAL A 8 4.65 -10.94 -1.52
C VAL A 8 4.87 -9.94 -0.38
N ALA A 9 6.12 -9.72 0.04
CA ALA A 9 6.45 -8.76 1.09
C ALA A 9 6.02 -7.33 0.71
N THR A 10 6.20 -6.94 -0.55
CA THR A 10 5.76 -5.63 -1.05
C THR A 10 4.23 -5.50 -1.07
N ARG A 11 3.50 -6.54 -1.49
CA ARG A 11 2.03 -6.56 -1.46
C ARG A 11 1.48 -6.40 -0.05
N LYS A 12 2.06 -7.13 0.93
CA LYS A 12 1.66 -7.03 2.35
C LYS A 12 1.85 -5.61 2.91
N ARG A 13 3.01 -4.97 2.65
CA ARG A 13 3.28 -3.59 3.07
C ARG A 13 2.28 -2.59 2.50
N ARG A 14 1.97 -2.67 1.20
CA ARG A 14 0.99 -1.76 0.56
C ARG A 14 -0.41 -1.94 1.13
N LYS A 15 -0.82 -3.18 1.41
CA LYS A 15 -2.14 -3.48 1.98
C LYS A 15 -2.32 -2.91 3.39
N LYS A 16 -1.24 -2.86 4.21
CA LYS A 16 -1.27 -2.21 5.53
C LYS A 16 -1.68 -0.74 5.43
N ILE A 17 -1.02 0.03 4.56
CA ILE A 17 -1.34 1.46 4.36
C ILE A 17 -2.75 1.64 3.80
N LEU A 18 -3.15 0.85 2.81
CA LEU A 18 -4.50 0.92 2.24
C LEU A 18 -5.59 0.57 3.26
N ASN A 19 -5.31 -0.33 4.21
CA ASN A 19 -6.24 -0.64 5.29
C ASN A 19 -6.40 0.54 6.26
N HIS A 20 -5.34 1.29 6.53
CA HIS A 20 -5.41 2.50 7.35
C HIS A 20 -6.15 3.64 6.63
N ALA A 21 -6.01 3.74 5.31
CA ALA A 21 -6.67 4.75 4.49
C ALA A 21 -8.14 4.45 4.14
N LYS A 22 -8.74 3.41 4.74
CA LYS A 22 -10.16 3.09 4.51
C LYS A 22 -11.04 4.25 4.99
N GLY A 23 -12.06 4.58 4.21
CA GLY A 23 -12.94 5.72 4.48
C GLY A 23 -12.48 7.03 3.86
N TYR A 24 -11.25 7.12 3.34
CA TYR A 24 -10.82 8.31 2.62
C TYR A 24 -11.48 8.41 1.24
N TRP A 25 -11.83 9.64 0.87
CA TRP A 25 -12.53 9.92 -0.39
C TRP A 25 -11.61 9.75 -1.61
N GLY A 26 -12.17 9.16 -2.67
CA GLY A 26 -11.52 9.02 -3.97
C GLY A 26 -10.21 8.23 -3.97
N ALA A 27 -9.18 8.79 -4.61
CA ALA A 27 -7.87 8.15 -4.78
C ALA A 27 -7.15 7.80 -3.47
N ARG A 28 -7.49 8.50 -2.38
CA ARG A 28 -6.83 8.37 -1.07
C ARG A 28 -7.08 7.03 -0.38
N SER A 29 -8.12 6.28 -0.77
CA SER A 29 -8.38 4.92 -0.26
C SER A 29 -8.03 3.78 -1.23
N ARG A 30 -7.63 4.12 -2.48
CA ARG A 30 -7.42 3.15 -3.57
C ARG A 30 -5.99 3.08 -4.07
N LEU A 31 -5.31 4.22 -4.21
CA LEU A 31 -3.96 4.32 -4.76
C LEU A 31 -2.93 4.35 -3.64
N TYR A 32 -1.97 3.42 -3.63
CA TYR A 32 -0.97 3.33 -2.56
C TYR A 32 -0.20 4.64 -2.32
N ARG A 33 0.24 5.32 -3.39
CA ARG A 33 1.03 6.55 -3.26
C ARG A 33 0.21 7.68 -2.61
N THR A 34 -1.03 7.85 -3.05
CA THR A 34 -1.96 8.85 -2.52
C THR A 34 -2.42 8.49 -1.11
N ALA A 35 -2.69 7.21 -0.84
CA ALA A 35 -3.04 6.69 0.47
C ALA A 35 -1.90 6.87 1.47
N LYS A 36 -0.66 6.63 1.06
CA LYS A 36 0.53 6.87 1.89
C LYS A 36 0.63 8.33 2.30
N ASN A 37 0.52 9.24 1.34
CA ASN A 37 0.57 10.69 1.60
C ASN A 37 -0.60 11.22 2.46
N ALA A 38 -1.71 10.48 2.55
CA ALA A 38 -2.87 10.87 3.34
C ALA A 38 -2.86 10.25 4.75
N VAL A 39 -2.08 9.19 4.97
CA VAL A 39 -1.95 8.47 6.25
C VAL A 39 -0.67 8.86 7.00
N GLU A 40 0.39 9.26 6.28
CA GLU A 40 1.49 10.08 6.85
C GLU A 40 0.97 11.46 7.24
#